data_AF-A0A381ZN73-F1
#
_entry.id   AF-A0A381ZN73-F1
#
_cell.length_a   1.000
_cell.length_b   1.000
_cell.length_c   1.000
_cell.angle_alpha   90.00
_cell.angle_beta   90.00
_cell.angle_gamma   90.00
#
_symmetry.space_group_name_H-M   'P 1'
#
loop_
_entity.id
_entity.type
_entity.pdbx_description
1 polymer ?
#
loop_
_entity_poly.entity_id
_entity_poly.type
_entity_poly.pdbx_seq_one_letter_code
_entity_poly.pdbx_strand_id
1 'polypeptide(L)' 'MNTDKRKIWDEKRVGIEVQFHDWYHEGLTSNDVAQKISEMYLDYCAWKEAKQKAFGESFKKLEETD' A
#
# COMPACT_ATOMS: atom_id res chain seq x y z
N MET A 1 -20.13 -10.59 -7.26
CA MET A 1 -19.32 -10.45 -6.04
C MET A 1 -19.14 -8.97 -5.75
N ASN A 2 -19.41 -8.52 -4.53
CA ASN A 2 -19.25 -7.11 -4.12
C ASN A 2 -17.75 -6.77 -3.99
N THR A 3 -17.20 -6.02 -4.94
CA THR A 3 -15.79 -5.59 -5.00
C THR A 3 -15.49 -4.30 -4.26
N ASP A 4 -16.52 -3.57 -3.80
CA ASP A 4 -16.42 -2.21 -3.21
C ASP A 4 -15.66 -2.09 -1.87
N LYS A 5 -15.11 -3.17 -1.33
CA LYS A 5 -14.45 -3.15 0.00
C LYS A 5 -13.06 -3.76 0.05
N ARG A 6 -12.46 -4.15 -1.09
CA ARG A 6 -11.07 -4.60 -1.08
C ARG A 6 -10.17 -3.37 -1.02
N LYS A 7 -9.62 -3.09 0.17
CA LYS A 7 -8.41 -2.25 0.28
C LYS A 7 -7.43 -2.77 -0.77
N ILE A 8 -6.96 -1.87 -1.64
CA ILE A 8 -6.06 -2.19 -2.76
C ILE A 8 -4.76 -2.83 -2.25
N TRP A 9 -4.49 -2.72 -0.95
CA TRP A 9 -3.38 -3.37 -0.28
C TRP A 9 -3.78 -3.84 1.13
N ASP A 10 -3.72 -5.14 1.38
CA ASP A 10 -3.77 -5.74 2.71
C ASP A 10 -2.41 -6.36 3.00
N GLU A 11 -1.64 -5.68 3.85
CA GLU A 11 -0.29 -6.03 4.33
C GLU A 11 -0.21 -7.48 4.87
N LYS A 12 -1.36 -8.10 5.19
CA LYS A 12 -1.47 -9.46 5.73
C LYS A 12 -1.95 -10.54 4.77
N ARG A 13 -2.39 -10.23 3.54
CA ARG A 13 -3.20 -11.23 2.79
C ARG A 13 -2.91 -11.47 1.32
N VAL A 14 -2.29 -10.59 0.55
CA VAL A 14 -2.10 -10.86 -0.89
C VAL A 14 -0.81 -10.21 -1.40
N GLY A 15 0.15 -11.03 -1.84
CA GLY A 15 1.33 -10.54 -2.55
C GLY A 15 0.95 -10.01 -3.94
N ILE A 16 1.72 -9.05 -4.45
CA ILE A 16 1.42 -8.38 -5.73
C ILE A 16 1.22 -9.36 -6.90
N GLU A 17 1.90 -10.51 -6.87
CA GLU A 17 1.79 -11.58 -7.87
C GLU A 17 0.37 -12.17 -7.95
N VAL A 18 -0.28 -12.37 -6.80
CA VAL A 18 -1.65 -12.89 -6.73
C VAL A 18 -2.64 -11.80 -7.17
N GLN A 19 -2.35 -10.53 -6.86
CA GLN A 19 -3.12 -9.39 -7.34
C GLN A 19 -3.07 -9.27 -8.88
N PHE A 20 -1.90 -9.50 -9.47
CA PHE A 20 -1.70 -9.54 -10.92
C PHE A 20 -2.46 -10.69 -11.58
N HIS A 21 -2.42 -11.88 -10.96
CA HIS A 21 -3.16 -13.04 -11.43
C HIS A 21 -4.67 -12.77 -11.42
N ASP A 22 -5.19 -12.16 -10.35
CA ASP A 22 -6.60 -11.77 -10.27
C ASP A 22 -6.97 -10.73 -11.34
N TRP A 23 -6.13 -9.70 -11.54
CA TRP A 23 -6.36 -8.70 -12.59
C TRP A 23 -6.35 -9.27 -14.01
N TYR A 24 -5.51 -10.29 -14.25
CA TYR A 24 -5.50 -11.01 -15.52
C TYR A 24 -6.82 -11.75 -15.76
N HIS A 25 -7.37 -12.43 -14.74
CA HIS A 25 -8.68 -13.10 -14.85
C HIS A 25 -9.87 -12.14 -14.88
N GLU A 26 -9.72 -10.94 -14.32
CA GLU A 26 -10.71 -9.85 -14.40
C GLU A 26 -10.73 -9.17 -15.79
N GLY A 27 -9.80 -9.52 -16.70
CA GLY A 27 -9.75 -8.99 -18.06
C GLY A 27 -9.29 -7.53 -18.13
N LEU A 28 -8.58 -7.05 -17.10
CA LEU A 28 -8.04 -5.69 -17.07
C LEU A 28 -7.00 -5.50 -18.16
N THR A 29 -6.98 -4.31 -18.77
CA THR A 29 -5.97 -3.98 -19.76
C THR A 29 -4.64 -3.65 -19.10
N SER A 30 -3.56 -3.66 -19.88
CA SER A 30 -2.24 -3.23 -19.40
C SER A 30 -2.25 -1.81 -18.81
N ASN A 31 -3.10 -0.92 -19.34
CA ASN A 31 -3.21 0.45 -18.86
C ASN A 31 -3.91 0.50 -17.49
N ASP A 32 -4.97 -0.28 -17.30
CA ASP A 32 -5.69 -0.35 -16.02
C ASP A 32 -4.80 -0.93 -14.92
N VAL A 33 -4.02 -1.96 -15.25
CA VAL A 33 -3.04 -2.56 -14.36
C VAL A 33 -1.94 -1.56 -14.00
N ALA A 34 -1.39 -0.83 -14.98
CA ALA A 34 -0.37 0.18 -14.74
C ALA A 34 -0.86 1.30 -13.81
N GLN A 35 -2.11 1.75 -13.99
CA GLN A 35 -2.70 2.76 -13.12
C GLN A 35 -2.84 2.24 -11.67
N LYS A 36 -3.37 1.03 -11.48
CA LYS A 36 -3.54 0.43 -10.14
C LYS A 36 -2.20 0.22 -9.42
N ILE A 37 -1.15 -0.19 -10.14
CA ILE A 37 0.19 -0.35 -9.58
C ILE A 37 0.77 1.01 -9.17
N SER A 38 0.58 2.03 -10.00
CA SER A 38 1.02 3.39 -9.69
C SER A 38 0.37 3.90 -8.40
N GLU A 39 -0.95 3.72 -8.27
CA GLU A 39 -1.70 4.07 -7.06
C GLU A 39 -1.17 3.31 -5.83
N MET A 40 -0.95 2.00 -5.96
CA MET A 40 -0.41 1.18 -4.87
C MET A 40 1.01 1.61 -4.45
N TYR A 41 1.84 2.04 -5.41
CA TYR A 41 3.18 2.56 -5.12
C TYR A 41 3.14 3.89 -4.36
N LEU A 42 2.20 4.78 -4.70
CA LEU A 42 2.00 6.04 -3.98
C LEU A 42 1.54 5.79 -2.55
N ASP A 43 0.60 4.86 -2.34
CA ASP A 43 0.16 4.45 -1.01
C ASP A 43 1.30 3.89 -0.17
N TYR A 44 2.15 3.06 -0.77
CA TYR A 44 3.36 2.55 -0.12
C TYR A 44 4.33 3.67 0.29
N CYS A 45 4.57 4.65 -0.59
CA CYS A 45 5.41 5.81 -0.28
C CYS A 45 4.86 6.60 0.90
N ALA A 46 3.56 6.91 0.90
CA ALA A 46 2.90 7.63 1.98
C ALA A 46 2.98 6.88 3.32
N TRP A 47 2.74 5.56 3.31
CA TRP A 47 2.91 4.71 4.49
C TRP A 47 4.35 4.76 5.01
N LYS A 48 5.34 4.65 4.12
CA LYS A 48 6.77 4.64 4.48
C LYS A 48 7.17 5.98 5.11
N GLU A 49 6.76 7.10 4.54
CA GLU A 49 7.01 8.43 5.10
C GLU A 49 6.37 8.60 6.47
N ALA A 50 5.12 8.17 6.64
CA ALA A 50 4.44 8.21 7.93
C ALA A 50 5.17 7.38 9.00
N LYS A 51 5.66 6.18 8.63
CA LYS A 51 6.47 5.34 9.52
C LYS A 51 7.80 5.98 9.90
N GLN A 52 8.50 6.57 8.93
CA GLN A 52 9.77 7.28 9.19
C GLN A 52 9.57 8.49 10.10
N LYS A 53 8.49 9.26 9.88
CA LYS A 53 8.13 10.39 10.73
C LYS A 53 7.84 9.93 12.16
N ALA A 54 6.99 8.91 12.33
CA ALA A 54 6.67 8.36 13.65
C ALA A 54 7.92 7.81 14.37
N PHE A 55 8.84 7.19 13.63
CA PHE A 55 10.12 6.74 14.18
C PHE A 55 10.96 7.92 14.67
N GLY A 56 11.13 8.97 13.85
CA GLY A 56 11.86 10.18 14.25
C GLY A 56 11.24 10.91 15.45
N GLU A 57 9.92 11.01 15.51
CA GLU A 57 9.20 11.59 16.66
C GLU A 57 9.37 10.78 17.95
N SER A 58 9.63 9.48 17.85
CA SER A 58 9.87 8.62 19.02
C SER A 58 11.16 8.98 19.76
N PHE A 59 12.15 9.56 19.08
CA PHE A 59 13.40 10.05 19.71
C PHE A 59 13.24 11.40 20.39
N LYS A 60 12.42 12.30 19.85
CA LYS A 60 12.16 13.62 20.47
C LYS A 60 11.51 13.49 21.84
N LYS A 61 10.59 12.53 21.99
CA LYS A 61 9.94 12.24 23.28
C LYS A 61 10.90 11.71 24.32
N LEU A 62 12.00 11.06 23.91
CA LEU A 62 13.04 10.60 24.83
C LEU A 62 13.88 11.77 25.34
N GLU A 63 14.24 12.72 24.47
CA GLU A 63 14.98 13.94 24.87
C GLU A 63 14.19 14.90 25.77
N GLU A 64 12.85 14.92 25.68
CA GLU A 64 12.00 15.76 26.55
C GLU A 64 11.76 15.17 27.95
N THR A 65 12.20 13.93 28.21
CA THR A 65 11.98 13.22 29.47
C THR A 65 13.26 13.12 30.35
N ASP A 66 14.41 13.60 29.88
CA ASP A 66 15.66 13.79 30.63
C ASP A 66 15.83 15.24 31.12
#